data_AF-A0A812RGM5-F1
#
_entry.id   AF-A0A812RGM5-F1
#
_cell.length_a   1.000
_cell.length_b   1.000
_cell.length_c   1.000
_cell.angle_alpha   90.00
_cell.angle_beta   90.00
_cell.angle_gamma   90.00
#
_symmetry.space_group_name_H-M   'P 1'
#
loop_
_entity.id
_entity.type
_entity.pdbx_description
1 polymer ?
#
loop_
_entity_poly.entity_id
_entity_poly.type
_entity_poly.pdbx_seq_one_letter_code
_entity_poly.pdbx_strand_id
1 'polypeptide(L)'
;MGQQAAGCCAELHGATSQQSVPGSRAKVAVHSAVEDEPMQTFDLDESAPEKADRPALPCQAGLAGAAVVSPQSSLSGSLTRLHSKDSRLAGGSQLEVDEDIIRAVSLSTTLRSFGRAWRVNPQRLSPSELNGLWDASEEADGIDIFLSHTWSTPGHHKYLSLLLSSYWHYALGGWSIAATLVGLLYAARLLPSLPFQVILPQGPVVDMAPWIHVVSPWIALCGLMCAPYISCSFSSTTRCFLDVACVNQADELQQERGIYGIGGFLAVSRELRVLWSPPYLSRLWCVFEIAAFRKANPLGKLVFQPLFIERDILVVWLCMYLFTSALLFVIASGVRDGNTPFAFFFSICCLGMLPAVHCVRKGYREQEQISQSLSEFDVSALQCFSDFDKRFIHSAVMQWYGSLDEFNVFVRGPLKEEILQTMLLSRVPFHLIILAMSPAVGLQFDVLAGILTAGLSFDYWGRWLFGQILTIDMLTACELKCFFWLSKRFAKPRFSHPGMDFGQTILVVILFACCLLPLAAVGRAYRGSLIEATLVSLAACAVFCATFICMPRLKALGKAS
;
A
#
# COMPACT_ATOMS: atom_id res chain seq x y z
N MET A 1 42.29 2.80 -22.74
CA MET A 1 41.14 2.60 -21.82
C MET A 1 39.93 3.23 -22.51
N GLY A 2 39.16 2.57 -23.35
CA GLY A 2 38.95 1.13 -23.53
C GLY A 2 37.46 0.88 -23.48
N GLN A 3 36.84 0.75 -24.64
CA GLN A 3 35.41 0.53 -24.92
C GLN A 3 34.78 -0.54 -24.02
N GLN A 4 33.63 -0.23 -23.40
CA GLN A 4 32.57 -1.20 -23.04
C GLN A 4 31.38 -0.45 -22.39
N ALA A 5 30.47 0.09 -23.20
CA ALA A 5 29.14 0.53 -22.76
C ALA A 5 28.22 0.75 -23.98
N ALA A 6 28.05 -0.28 -24.81
CA ALA A 6 27.07 -0.26 -25.90
C ALA A 6 26.68 -1.70 -26.24
N GLY A 7 25.63 -2.19 -25.60
CA GLY A 7 25.16 -3.57 -25.82
C GLY A 7 24.05 -3.96 -24.87
N CYS A 8 22.94 -3.21 -24.84
CA CYS A 8 21.70 -3.68 -24.21
C CYS A 8 20.44 -2.86 -24.57
N CYS A 9 20.28 -2.41 -25.83
CA CYS A 9 19.09 -1.65 -26.24
C CYS A 9 18.63 -1.91 -27.71
N ALA A 10 18.89 -3.09 -28.26
CA ALA A 10 18.50 -3.41 -29.63
C ALA A 10 17.74 -4.75 -29.70
N GLU A 11 16.50 -4.77 -29.23
CA GLU A 11 15.53 -5.82 -29.57
C GLU A 11 14.13 -5.37 -29.11
N LEU A 12 13.49 -4.48 -29.87
CA LEU A 12 12.05 -4.19 -29.77
C LEU A 12 11.59 -3.31 -30.96
N HIS A 13 11.93 -3.71 -32.19
CA HIS A 13 11.32 -3.17 -33.39
C HIS A 13 10.97 -4.31 -34.35
N GLY A 14 9.68 -4.68 -34.36
CA GLY A 14 9.12 -5.59 -35.34
C GLY A 14 7.63 -5.80 -35.13
N ALA A 15 6.84 -5.41 -36.14
CA ALA A 15 5.42 -5.70 -36.37
C ALA A 15 4.40 -4.60 -36.03
N THR A 16 4.33 -3.60 -36.91
CA THR A 16 3.11 -2.82 -37.18
C THR A 16 2.48 -3.33 -38.49
N SER A 17 1.43 -4.16 -38.39
CA SER A 17 0.53 -4.44 -39.52
C SER A 17 -0.75 -3.62 -39.38
N GLN A 18 -1.03 -2.83 -40.40
CA GLN A 18 -2.27 -2.07 -40.58
C GLN A 18 -3.47 -3.00 -40.71
N GLN A 19 -4.54 -2.74 -39.97
CA GLN A 19 -5.89 -3.15 -40.35
C GLN A 19 -6.89 -2.06 -39.99
N SER A 20 -7.55 -1.55 -41.02
CA SER A 20 -8.65 -0.60 -40.99
C SER A 20 -9.97 -1.28 -40.64
N VAL A 21 -10.77 -0.71 -39.75
CA VAL A 21 -12.20 -1.05 -39.58
C VAL A 21 -13.02 0.24 -39.46
N PRO A 22 -14.17 0.35 -40.17
CA PRO A 22 -15.04 1.53 -40.17
C PRO A 22 -15.99 1.53 -38.96
N GLY A 23 -16.45 2.74 -38.61
CA GLY A 23 -17.18 3.01 -37.38
C GLY A 23 -18.63 2.54 -37.33
N SER A 24 -19.17 2.53 -36.12
CA SER A 24 -20.59 2.75 -35.88
C SER A 24 -20.80 3.39 -34.49
N ARG A 25 -21.68 4.40 -34.46
CA ARG A 25 -22.20 5.06 -33.26
C ARG A 25 -23.19 4.15 -32.56
N ALA A 26 -23.04 3.91 -31.26
CA ALA A 26 -24.15 3.50 -30.40
C ALA A 26 -23.96 3.98 -28.95
N LYS A 27 -25.11 4.18 -28.30
CA LYS A 27 -25.36 4.96 -27.09
C LYS A 27 -24.71 4.36 -25.83
N VAL A 28 -24.18 5.25 -24.98
CA VAL A 28 -23.68 4.94 -23.65
C VAL A 28 -24.86 4.73 -22.70
N ALA A 29 -25.07 3.49 -22.27
CA ALA A 29 -25.80 3.14 -21.06
C ALA A 29 -24.79 2.57 -20.07
N VAL A 30 -24.65 3.24 -18.91
CA VAL A 30 -23.74 2.85 -17.85
C VAL A 30 -24.40 1.75 -17.03
N HIS A 31 -24.06 0.50 -17.32
CA HIS A 31 -24.22 -0.63 -16.40
C HIS A 31 -22.83 -1.20 -16.11
N SER A 32 -22.37 -1.04 -14.88
CA SER A 32 -21.21 -1.76 -14.36
C SER A 32 -21.64 -3.17 -13.94
N ALA A 33 -21.68 -4.08 -14.90
CA ALA A 33 -21.59 -5.51 -14.64
C ALA A 33 -20.17 -5.93 -15.06
N VAL A 34 -19.35 -6.28 -14.08
CA VAL A 34 -18.18 -7.10 -14.34
C VAL A 34 -18.74 -8.51 -14.49
N GLU A 35 -18.87 -8.96 -15.74
CA GLU A 35 -19.14 -10.37 -16.02
C GLU A 35 -17.87 -11.15 -15.67
N ASP A 36 -17.91 -11.87 -14.56
CA ASP A 36 -16.97 -12.96 -14.28
C ASP A 36 -17.26 -14.06 -15.31
N GLU A 37 -16.39 -14.22 -16.31
CA GLU A 37 -16.45 -15.43 -17.14
C GLU A 37 -16.19 -16.65 -16.25
N PRO A 38 -17.06 -17.68 -16.29
CA PRO A 38 -16.82 -18.91 -15.56
C PRO A 38 -15.57 -19.60 -16.08
N MET A 39 -14.60 -19.77 -15.18
CA MET A 39 -13.36 -20.50 -15.41
C MET A 39 -13.69 -21.94 -15.83
N GLN A 40 -13.24 -22.35 -17.02
CA GLN A 40 -13.43 -23.71 -17.53
C GLN A 40 -12.85 -24.73 -16.53
N THR A 41 -13.70 -25.63 -16.07
CA THR A 41 -13.34 -26.80 -15.28
C THR A 41 -12.62 -27.80 -16.19
N PHE A 42 -11.40 -28.19 -15.80
CA PHE A 42 -10.74 -29.36 -16.37
C PHE A 42 -11.30 -30.60 -15.67
N ASP A 43 -12.10 -31.38 -16.39
CA ASP A 43 -12.52 -32.71 -15.95
C ASP A 43 -11.31 -33.65 -16.04
N LEU A 44 -10.86 -34.16 -14.88
CA LEU A 44 -9.93 -35.28 -14.82
C LEU A 44 -10.75 -36.58 -14.86
N ASP A 45 -10.40 -37.43 -15.81
CA ASP A 45 -10.99 -38.75 -16.04
C ASP A 45 -10.59 -39.72 -14.91
N GLU A 46 -11.44 -39.80 -13.87
CA GLU A 46 -11.31 -40.81 -12.81
C GLU A 46 -11.88 -42.16 -13.29
N SER A 47 -11.03 -42.96 -13.92
CA SER A 47 -11.33 -44.38 -14.13
C SER A 47 -10.09 -45.28 -13.97
N ALA A 48 -9.78 -45.68 -12.73
CA ALA A 48 -9.00 -46.89 -12.47
C ALA A 48 -9.33 -47.52 -11.09
N PRO A 49 -9.34 -48.86 -10.98
CA PRO A 49 -10.06 -49.55 -9.92
C PRO A 49 -9.25 -49.84 -8.65
N GLU A 50 -10.00 -49.81 -7.57
CA GLU A 50 -9.74 -50.20 -6.18
C GLU A 50 -9.37 -51.69 -6.01
N LYS A 51 -8.34 -51.97 -5.19
CA LYS A 51 -7.98 -53.25 -4.51
C LYS A 51 -6.71 -53.00 -3.67
N ALA A 52 -6.44 -53.53 -2.48
CA ALA A 52 -7.17 -54.25 -1.43
C ALA A 52 -6.22 -54.31 -0.20
N ASP A 53 -6.80 -54.59 0.98
CA ASP A 53 -6.19 -55.18 2.18
C ASP A 53 -5.05 -54.46 2.95
N ARG A 54 -5.38 -54.01 4.17
CA ARG A 54 -4.43 -54.00 5.30
C ARG A 54 -5.10 -54.52 6.58
N PRO A 55 -4.38 -55.35 7.38
CA PRO A 55 -4.92 -55.92 8.61
C PRO A 55 -4.79 -54.95 9.80
N ALA A 56 -5.69 -55.14 10.75
CA ALA A 56 -5.77 -54.43 12.03
C ALA A 56 -4.66 -54.86 13.00
N LEU A 57 -4.10 -53.91 13.76
CA LEU A 57 -3.34 -54.11 15.00
C LEU A 57 -3.47 -52.85 15.90
N PRO A 58 -3.21 -52.95 17.22
CA PRO A 58 -4.12 -52.46 18.23
C PRO A 58 -3.64 -51.22 19.00
N CYS A 59 -4.62 -50.65 19.70
CA CYS A 59 -4.55 -49.53 20.61
C CYS A 59 -3.56 -49.75 21.78
N GLN A 60 -2.70 -48.76 22.06
CA GLN A 60 -2.11 -48.57 23.39
C GLN A 60 -2.08 -47.09 23.78
N ALA A 61 -2.57 -46.84 24.99
CA ALA A 61 -2.50 -45.59 25.72
C ALA A 61 -1.17 -45.48 26.47
N GLY A 62 -0.66 -44.25 26.67
CA GLY A 62 0.45 -44.00 27.60
C GLY A 62 1.00 -42.58 27.55
N LEU A 63 0.87 -41.87 28.67
CA LEU A 63 1.30 -40.49 28.94
C LEU A 63 2.83 -40.27 28.96
N ALA A 64 3.19 -39.02 28.66
CA ALA A 64 4.19 -38.13 29.29
C ALA A 64 5.67 -38.56 29.39
N GLY A 65 6.55 -37.72 28.83
CA GLY A 65 7.96 -37.66 29.18
C GLY A 65 8.78 -36.80 28.22
N ALA A 66 8.98 -35.53 28.56
CA ALA A 66 9.95 -34.67 27.89
C ALA A 66 11.37 -35.17 28.22
N ALA A 67 12.12 -35.59 27.20
CA ALA A 67 13.53 -35.96 27.33
C ALA A 67 14.37 -35.20 26.31
N VAL A 68 15.37 -34.50 26.84
CA VAL A 68 16.44 -33.79 26.13
C VAL A 68 17.30 -34.82 25.39
N VAL A 69 17.36 -34.73 24.06
CA VAL A 69 18.21 -35.60 23.21
C VAL A 69 19.49 -34.84 22.87
N SER A 70 20.62 -35.46 23.20
CA SER A 70 21.98 -35.03 22.80
C SER A 70 22.28 -35.51 21.37
N PRO A 71 23.12 -34.80 20.58
CA PRO A 71 23.38 -35.16 19.19
C PRO A 71 24.47 -36.23 19.10
N GLN A 72 24.10 -37.43 18.63
CA GLN A 72 25.06 -38.38 18.07
C GLN A 72 25.07 -38.24 16.54
N SER A 73 26.26 -37.91 16.04
CA SER A 73 26.63 -37.83 14.64
C SER A 73 26.59 -39.19 13.96
N SER A 74 25.68 -39.38 13.02
CA SER A 74 25.75 -40.44 12.01
C SER A 74 25.48 -39.87 10.61
N LEU A 75 26.57 -39.57 9.92
CA LEU A 75 26.60 -39.34 8.47
C LEU A 75 26.36 -40.68 7.77
N SER A 76 25.13 -40.94 7.35
CA SER A 76 24.84 -42.03 6.40
C SER A 76 23.53 -41.79 5.65
N GLY A 77 23.65 -41.29 4.40
CA GLY A 77 22.74 -41.61 3.30
C GLY A 77 21.24 -41.31 3.48
N SER A 78 20.88 -40.13 3.96
CA SER A 78 19.48 -39.67 3.94
C SER A 78 19.08 -39.36 2.49
N LEU A 79 18.57 -40.37 1.78
CA LEU A 79 17.63 -40.13 0.68
C LEU A 79 16.44 -39.41 1.32
N THR A 80 16.42 -38.08 1.17
CA THR A 80 15.37 -37.19 1.66
C THR A 80 14.04 -37.78 1.22
N ARG A 81 13.27 -38.36 2.17
CA ARG A 81 11.96 -38.92 1.88
C ARG A 81 11.10 -37.77 1.37
N LEU A 82 10.83 -37.76 0.07
CA LEU A 82 9.82 -36.89 -0.51
C LEU A 82 8.48 -37.27 0.13
N HIS A 83 8.03 -36.44 1.06
CA HIS A 83 6.73 -36.60 1.69
C HIS A 83 5.65 -36.20 0.69
N SER A 84 4.90 -37.17 0.15
CA SER A 84 3.72 -36.91 -0.68
C SER A 84 2.65 -36.15 0.12
N LYS A 85 1.76 -35.41 -0.55
CA LYS A 85 0.63 -34.72 0.10
C LYS A 85 -0.22 -35.65 0.97
N ASP A 86 -0.42 -36.89 0.53
CA ASP A 86 -1.16 -37.90 1.29
C ASP A 86 -0.44 -38.30 2.57
N SER A 87 0.90 -38.39 2.52
CA SER A 87 1.71 -38.68 3.71
C SER A 87 1.64 -37.54 4.73
N ARG A 88 1.63 -36.28 4.27
CA ARG A 88 1.47 -35.09 5.14
C ARG A 88 0.08 -35.05 5.76
N LEU A 89 -0.96 -35.37 4.99
CA LEU A 89 -2.33 -35.45 5.48
C LEU A 89 -2.49 -36.54 6.55
N ALA A 90 -1.90 -37.72 6.34
CA ALA A 90 -1.98 -38.84 7.27
C ALA A 90 -1.11 -38.63 8.52
N GLY A 91 0.05 -37.99 8.38
CA GLY A 91 1.03 -37.80 9.46
C GLY A 91 0.79 -36.59 10.36
N GLY A 92 -0.03 -35.63 9.94
CA GLY A 92 -0.25 -34.40 10.71
C GLY A 92 0.98 -33.49 10.77
N SER A 93 1.86 -33.58 9.77
CA SER A 93 3.12 -32.83 9.67
C SER A 93 2.99 -31.55 8.83
N GLN A 94 1.84 -30.89 8.85
CA GLN A 94 1.58 -29.73 7.97
C GLN A 94 2.42 -28.49 8.30
N LEU A 95 3.04 -28.45 9.50
CA LEU A 95 3.98 -27.39 9.91
C LEU A 95 5.45 -27.78 9.74
N GLU A 96 5.75 -29.02 9.37
CA GLU A 96 7.13 -29.46 9.16
C GLU A 96 7.66 -28.93 7.82
N VAL A 97 8.83 -28.32 7.89
CA VAL A 97 9.51 -27.72 6.74
C VAL A 97 10.48 -28.74 6.17
N ASP A 98 10.40 -28.93 4.87
CA ASP A 98 11.48 -29.54 4.12
C ASP A 98 12.55 -28.44 3.95
N GLU A 99 13.65 -28.53 4.70
CA GLU A 99 14.67 -27.45 4.73
C GLU A 99 15.25 -27.15 3.34
N ASP A 100 15.28 -28.14 2.44
CA ASP A 100 15.81 -28.03 1.07
C ASP A 100 14.92 -27.24 0.10
N ILE A 101 13.66 -26.95 0.45
CA ILE A 101 12.75 -26.17 -0.42
C ILE A 101 12.57 -24.73 0.06
N ILE A 102 13.21 -24.32 1.15
CA ILE A 102 13.06 -22.96 1.68
C ILE A 102 13.76 -21.99 0.75
N ARG A 103 12.96 -21.17 0.07
CA ARG A 103 13.43 -20.12 -0.83
C ARG A 103 12.80 -18.79 -0.47
N ALA A 104 13.54 -17.73 -0.75
CA ALA A 104 13.06 -16.37 -0.60
C ALA A 104 13.48 -15.52 -1.81
N VAL A 105 12.68 -14.52 -2.14
CA VAL A 105 12.98 -13.52 -3.16
C VAL A 105 13.12 -12.16 -2.51
N SER A 106 14.00 -11.29 -3.01
CA SER A 106 14.08 -9.93 -2.49
C SER A 106 12.80 -9.16 -2.82
N LEU A 107 12.27 -8.38 -1.86
CA LEU A 107 11.08 -7.55 -2.10
C LEU A 107 11.28 -6.61 -3.30
N SER A 108 12.46 -6.01 -3.43
CA SER A 108 12.85 -5.21 -4.59
C SER A 108 12.68 -5.96 -5.92
N THR A 109 13.14 -7.21 -6.00
CA THR A 109 13.03 -8.03 -7.21
C THR A 109 11.57 -8.21 -7.61
N THR A 110 10.67 -8.45 -6.66
CA THR A 110 9.22 -8.62 -6.95
C THR A 110 8.57 -7.34 -7.49
N LEU A 111 9.15 -6.17 -7.21
CA LEU A 111 8.63 -4.86 -7.60
C LEU A 111 9.26 -4.32 -8.89
N ARG A 112 10.33 -4.93 -9.40
CA ARG A 112 10.92 -4.59 -10.71
C ARG A 112 9.92 -4.84 -11.85
N SER A 113 10.20 -4.21 -13.00
CA SER A 113 9.38 -4.32 -14.21
C SER A 113 7.91 -3.94 -13.95
N PHE A 114 7.72 -2.87 -13.17
CA PHE A 114 6.42 -2.39 -12.71
C PHE A 114 5.60 -3.47 -12.01
N GLY A 115 6.23 -4.23 -11.12
CA GLY A 115 5.60 -5.30 -10.36
C GLY A 115 5.00 -6.39 -11.23
N ARG A 116 5.70 -6.82 -12.30
CA ARG A 116 5.19 -7.86 -13.22
C ARG A 116 4.77 -9.13 -12.48
N ALA A 117 5.55 -9.55 -11.47
CA ALA A 117 5.26 -10.70 -10.61
C ALA A 117 3.90 -10.59 -9.89
N TRP A 118 3.41 -9.38 -9.65
CA TRP A 118 2.11 -9.14 -9.00
C TRP A 118 0.96 -9.00 -9.99
N ARG A 119 1.24 -8.53 -11.21
CA ARG A 119 0.23 -8.13 -12.22
C ARG A 119 -0.19 -9.25 -13.16
N VAL A 120 0.66 -10.25 -13.38
CA VAL A 120 0.37 -11.35 -14.29
C VAL A 120 -0.05 -12.56 -13.49
N ASN A 121 -1.20 -13.15 -13.84
CA ASN A 121 -1.64 -14.41 -13.23
C ASN A 121 -0.64 -15.53 -13.63
N PRO A 122 -0.09 -16.30 -12.68
CA PRO A 122 0.85 -17.38 -12.95
C PRO A 122 0.39 -18.37 -14.02
N GLN A 123 -0.92 -18.66 -14.08
CA GLN A 123 -1.50 -19.59 -15.06
C GLN A 123 -1.38 -19.13 -16.52
N ARG A 124 -1.08 -17.85 -16.75
CA ARG A 124 -0.92 -17.28 -18.10
C ARG A 124 0.54 -17.18 -18.53
N LEU A 125 1.48 -17.54 -17.66
CA LEU A 125 2.91 -17.49 -17.95
C LEU A 125 3.35 -18.78 -18.63
N SER A 126 4.27 -18.66 -19.58
CA SER A 126 4.94 -19.82 -20.16
C SER A 126 5.86 -20.49 -19.13
N PRO A 127 6.18 -21.79 -19.28
CA PRO A 127 7.12 -22.47 -18.40
C PRO A 127 8.48 -21.75 -18.27
N SER A 128 8.95 -21.13 -19.36
CA SER A 128 10.19 -20.34 -19.35
C SER A 128 10.13 -19.11 -18.44
N GLU A 129 8.97 -18.44 -18.40
CA GLU A 129 8.76 -17.26 -17.56
C GLU A 129 8.55 -17.65 -16.10
N LEU A 130 7.90 -18.79 -15.85
CA LEU A 130 7.77 -19.38 -14.51
C LEU A 130 9.14 -19.77 -13.95
N ASN A 131 9.99 -20.42 -14.76
CA ASN A 131 11.38 -20.70 -14.39
C ASN A 131 12.15 -19.42 -14.10
N GLY A 132 11.99 -18.37 -14.93
CA GLY A 132 12.63 -17.07 -14.67
C GLY A 132 12.18 -16.40 -13.36
N LEU A 133 10.94 -16.62 -12.90
CA LEU A 133 10.46 -16.17 -11.59
C LEU A 133 11.03 -17.02 -10.45
N TRP A 134 11.14 -18.33 -10.65
CA TRP A 134 11.76 -19.26 -9.71
C TRP A 134 13.26 -18.97 -9.53
N ASP A 135 14.00 -18.77 -10.62
CA ASP A 135 15.42 -18.45 -10.64
C ASP A 135 15.73 -17.10 -9.98
N ALA A 136 14.72 -16.22 -9.86
CA ALA A 136 14.84 -14.95 -9.17
C ALA A 136 14.78 -15.08 -7.63
N SER A 137 14.34 -16.24 -7.11
CA SER A 137 14.43 -16.59 -5.70
C SER A 137 15.75 -17.32 -5.39
N GLU A 138 16.19 -17.28 -4.14
CA GLU A 138 17.39 -17.95 -3.64
C GLU A 138 17.02 -18.88 -2.48
N GLU A 139 17.80 -19.95 -2.28
CA GLU A 139 17.72 -20.76 -1.05
C GLU A 139 17.99 -19.88 0.17
N ALA A 140 17.22 -20.09 1.23
CA ALA A 140 17.28 -19.24 2.41
C ALA A 140 17.07 -20.03 3.70
N ASP A 141 17.87 -19.71 4.72
CA ASP A 141 17.71 -20.30 6.07
C ASP A 141 16.46 -19.76 6.80
N GLY A 142 15.82 -18.71 6.28
CA GLY A 142 14.66 -18.07 6.88
C GLY A 142 14.07 -16.95 6.05
N ILE A 143 12.84 -16.57 6.39
CA ILE A 143 12.04 -15.59 5.64
C ILE A 143 11.80 -14.36 6.51
N ASP A 144 12.15 -13.15 6.04
CA ASP A 144 11.84 -11.93 6.79
C ASP A 144 10.34 -11.62 6.75
N ILE A 145 9.71 -11.77 5.58
CA ILE A 145 8.30 -11.46 5.37
C ILE A 145 7.64 -12.51 4.47
N PHE A 146 6.62 -13.21 4.99
CA PHE A 146 5.70 -13.98 4.17
C PHE A 146 4.62 -13.05 3.62
N LEU A 147 4.55 -12.90 2.28
CA LEU A 147 3.57 -12.03 1.63
C LEU A 147 2.32 -12.82 1.26
N SER A 148 1.34 -12.82 2.16
CA SER A 148 0.05 -13.44 1.90
C SER A 148 -0.89 -12.50 1.16
N HIS A 149 -1.54 -13.02 0.12
CA HIS A 149 -2.41 -12.22 -0.74
C HIS A 149 -3.42 -13.09 -1.50
N THR A 150 -4.36 -12.45 -2.19
CA THR A 150 -5.29 -13.12 -3.12
C THR A 150 -5.04 -12.68 -4.56
N TRP A 151 -5.07 -13.64 -5.49
CA TRP A 151 -4.97 -13.39 -6.92
C TRP A 151 -6.23 -12.73 -7.51
N SER A 152 -7.36 -12.79 -6.80
CA SER A 152 -8.60 -12.10 -7.19
C SER A 152 -8.48 -10.57 -7.12
N THR A 153 -7.51 -10.06 -6.35
CA THR A 153 -7.27 -8.62 -6.24
C THR A 153 -6.31 -8.15 -7.31
N PRO A 154 -6.64 -7.06 -8.04
CA PRO A 154 -5.80 -6.56 -9.12
C PRO A 154 -4.35 -6.32 -8.68
N GLY A 155 -3.42 -6.89 -9.44
CA GLY A 155 -2.00 -6.86 -9.13
C GLY A 155 -1.38 -5.47 -8.99
N HIS A 156 -1.91 -4.48 -9.71
CA HIS A 156 -1.43 -3.10 -9.63
C HIS A 156 -1.71 -2.46 -8.26
N HIS A 157 -2.76 -2.88 -7.54
CA HIS A 157 -2.99 -2.43 -6.16
C HIS A 157 -1.93 -2.99 -5.21
N LYS A 158 -1.59 -4.28 -5.35
CA LYS A 158 -0.53 -4.96 -4.59
C LYS A 158 0.82 -4.28 -4.84
N TYR A 159 1.17 -4.09 -6.12
CA TYR A 159 2.37 -3.39 -6.55
C TYR A 159 2.46 -1.97 -5.98
N LEU A 160 1.40 -1.16 -6.15
CA LEU A 160 1.41 0.23 -5.69
C LEU A 160 1.54 0.32 -4.16
N SER A 161 0.81 -0.53 -3.43
CA SER A 161 0.87 -0.57 -1.97
C SER A 161 2.28 -0.94 -1.48
N LEU A 162 2.86 -2.01 -2.01
CA LEU A 162 4.22 -2.44 -1.64
C LEU A 162 5.28 -1.41 -2.05
N LEU A 163 5.19 -0.84 -3.25
CA LEU A 163 6.14 0.15 -3.75
C LEU A 163 6.16 1.41 -2.87
N LEU A 164 4.99 1.99 -2.60
CA LEU A 164 4.92 3.22 -1.83
C LEU A 164 5.24 2.99 -0.35
N SER A 165 4.73 1.91 0.26
CA SER A 165 5.03 1.59 1.67
C SER A 165 6.53 1.31 1.90
N SER A 166 7.21 0.69 0.93
CA SER A 166 8.63 0.32 1.08
C SER A 166 9.60 1.43 0.65
N TYR A 167 9.21 2.26 -0.33
CA TYR A 167 10.13 3.19 -1.00
C TYR A 167 9.68 4.66 -1.01
N TRP A 168 8.74 5.06 -0.15
CA TRP A 168 8.31 6.47 -0.03
C TRP A 168 9.49 7.45 0.18
N HIS A 169 10.54 7.02 0.86
CA HIS A 169 11.71 7.86 1.16
C HIS A 169 12.52 8.20 -0.10
N TYR A 170 12.51 7.35 -1.13
CA TYR A 170 13.08 7.69 -2.44
C TYR A 170 12.25 8.74 -3.17
N ALA A 171 10.91 8.67 -3.06
CA ALA A 171 10.03 9.69 -3.61
C ALA A 171 10.28 11.05 -2.93
N LEU A 172 10.33 11.07 -1.59
CA LEU A 172 10.58 12.29 -0.83
C LEU A 172 12.02 12.81 -1.01
N GLY A 173 13.00 11.93 -1.13
CA GLY A 173 14.39 12.27 -1.43
C GLY A 173 14.52 12.89 -2.83
N GLY A 174 13.93 12.27 -3.85
CA GLY A 174 13.88 12.80 -5.21
C GLY A 174 13.19 14.16 -5.27
N TRP A 175 12.05 14.31 -4.58
CA TRP A 175 11.37 15.59 -4.43
C TRP A 175 12.27 16.65 -3.77
N SER A 176 12.91 16.33 -2.65
CA SER A 176 13.79 17.25 -1.90
C SER A 176 14.99 17.71 -2.72
N ILE A 177 15.60 16.79 -3.47
CA ILE A 177 16.72 17.09 -4.39
C ILE A 177 16.25 18.06 -5.48
N ALA A 178 15.10 17.77 -6.11
CA ALA A 178 14.53 18.62 -7.15
C ALA A 178 14.20 20.02 -6.62
N ALA A 179 13.50 20.10 -5.49
CA ALA A 179 13.12 21.37 -4.88
C ALA A 179 14.35 22.24 -4.54
N THR A 180 15.37 21.62 -3.96
CA THR A 180 16.62 22.31 -3.61
C THR A 180 17.38 22.77 -4.84
N LEU A 181 17.64 21.86 -5.80
CA LEU A 181 18.42 22.18 -7.00
C LEU A 181 17.72 23.23 -7.86
N VAL A 182 16.43 23.06 -8.13
CA VAL A 182 15.64 23.98 -8.94
C VAL A 182 15.52 25.34 -8.24
N GLY A 183 15.29 25.35 -6.93
CA GLY A 183 15.27 26.58 -6.13
C GLY A 183 16.60 27.34 -6.19
N LEU A 184 17.73 26.64 -6.07
CA LEU A 184 19.07 27.24 -6.18
C LEU A 184 19.34 27.77 -7.60
N LEU A 185 18.98 27.02 -8.65
CA LEU A 185 19.13 27.47 -10.03
C LEU A 185 18.29 28.73 -10.32
N TYR A 186 17.07 28.81 -9.78
CA TYR A 186 16.23 29.99 -9.90
C TYR A 186 16.79 31.18 -9.11
N ALA A 187 17.22 30.96 -7.86
CA ALA A 187 17.85 32.00 -7.04
C ALA A 187 19.15 32.54 -7.66
N ALA A 188 19.92 31.68 -8.33
CA ALA A 188 21.11 32.04 -9.09
C ALA A 188 20.81 32.71 -10.45
N ARG A 189 19.53 32.93 -10.79
CA ARG A 189 19.07 33.50 -12.07
C ARG A 189 19.48 32.70 -13.31
N LEU A 190 19.67 31.39 -13.15
CA LEU A 190 19.96 30.47 -14.26
C LEU A 190 18.70 29.92 -14.93
N LEU A 191 17.56 29.97 -14.22
CA LEU A 191 16.24 29.67 -14.77
C LEU A 191 15.50 30.97 -15.12
N PRO A 192 14.72 30.98 -16.21
CA PRO A 192 13.99 32.19 -16.60
C PRO A 192 12.90 32.52 -15.58
N SER A 193 12.71 33.82 -15.33
CA SER A 193 11.53 34.32 -14.66
C SER A 193 10.32 34.10 -15.56
N LEU A 194 9.18 33.83 -14.94
CA LEU A 194 7.89 33.72 -15.60
C LEU A 194 7.01 34.88 -15.10
N PRO A 195 5.98 35.31 -15.86
CA PRO A 195 5.16 36.46 -15.50
C PRO A 195 4.16 36.17 -14.36
N PHE A 196 4.52 35.30 -13.41
CA PHE A 196 3.71 35.07 -12.21
C PHE A 196 4.10 36.09 -11.17
N GLN A 197 3.18 36.97 -10.83
CA GLN A 197 3.40 38.03 -9.84
C GLN A 197 2.75 37.66 -8.51
N VAL A 198 3.54 37.62 -7.44
CA VAL A 198 3.03 37.48 -6.07
C VAL A 198 3.12 38.82 -5.38
N ILE A 199 2.00 39.28 -4.81
CA ILE A 199 1.97 40.48 -3.98
C ILE A 199 2.31 40.05 -2.56
N LEU A 200 3.48 40.48 -2.08
CA LEU A 200 3.84 40.22 -0.69
C LEU A 200 2.97 41.08 0.24
N PRO A 201 2.55 40.55 1.40
CA PRO A 201 1.87 41.30 2.44
C PRO A 201 2.62 42.59 2.81
N GLN A 202 2.01 43.75 2.51
CA GLN A 202 2.62 45.08 2.68
C GLN A 202 3.98 45.27 1.97
N GLY A 203 4.26 44.46 0.96
CA GLY A 203 5.54 44.42 0.29
C GLY A 203 5.45 44.69 -1.21
N PRO A 204 6.60 44.66 -1.90
CA PRO A 204 6.63 44.77 -3.34
C PRO A 204 5.97 43.55 -4.00
N VAL A 205 5.60 43.73 -5.26
CA VAL A 205 5.25 42.63 -6.15
C VAL A 205 6.55 41.94 -6.56
N VAL A 206 6.62 40.62 -6.40
CA VAL A 206 7.77 39.81 -6.81
C VAL A 206 7.38 38.89 -7.96
N ASP A 207 8.28 38.80 -8.94
CA ASP A 207 8.17 37.79 -10.00
C ASP A 207 8.60 36.42 -9.43
N MET A 208 7.75 35.42 -9.63
CA MET A 208 8.03 34.03 -9.30
C MET A 208 7.94 33.14 -10.53
N ALA A 209 8.53 31.97 -10.45
CA ALA A 209 8.36 30.92 -11.44
C ALA A 209 8.15 29.60 -10.70
N PRO A 210 7.05 28.86 -10.97
CA PRO A 210 6.71 27.64 -10.23
C PRO A 210 7.54 26.41 -10.68
N TRP A 211 8.85 26.58 -10.81
CA TRP A 211 9.72 25.54 -11.34
C TRP A 211 9.81 24.33 -10.40
N ILE A 212 9.84 24.54 -9.08
CA ILE A 212 9.85 23.44 -8.11
C ILE A 212 8.55 22.65 -8.23
N HIS A 213 7.41 23.33 -8.23
CA HIS A 213 6.09 22.71 -8.39
C HIS A 213 5.98 21.87 -9.67
N VAL A 214 6.54 22.35 -10.79
CA VAL A 214 6.49 21.64 -12.08
C VAL A 214 7.45 20.45 -12.13
N VAL A 215 8.69 20.59 -11.66
CA VAL A 215 9.76 19.58 -11.84
C VAL A 215 9.73 18.50 -10.76
N SER A 216 9.50 18.90 -9.50
CA SER A 216 9.59 18.00 -8.35
C SER A 216 8.67 16.76 -8.37
N PRO A 217 7.42 16.78 -8.88
CA PRO A 217 6.60 15.55 -8.94
C PRO A 217 7.22 14.49 -9.86
N TRP A 218 7.82 14.90 -10.97
CA TRP A 218 8.45 13.98 -11.91
C TRP A 218 9.68 13.32 -11.30
N ILE A 219 10.54 14.10 -10.65
CA ILE A 219 11.73 13.55 -9.98
C ILE A 219 11.33 12.67 -8.79
N ALA A 220 10.26 13.01 -8.06
CA ALA A 220 9.71 12.16 -7.01
C ALA A 220 9.21 10.80 -7.55
N LEU A 221 8.45 10.82 -8.65
CA LEU A 221 7.97 9.61 -9.32
C LEU A 221 9.13 8.79 -9.89
N CYS A 222 10.10 9.42 -10.53
CA CYS A 222 11.31 8.75 -11.01
C CYS A 222 12.07 8.10 -9.85
N GLY A 223 12.27 8.82 -8.74
CA GLY A 223 12.88 8.27 -7.53
C GLY A 223 12.14 7.03 -7.01
N LEU A 224 10.82 7.09 -6.95
CA LEU A 224 9.98 5.96 -6.53
C LEU A 224 10.08 4.76 -7.48
N MET A 225 10.03 4.99 -8.80
CA MET A 225 10.11 3.92 -9.81
C MET A 225 11.51 3.30 -9.93
N CYS A 226 12.57 4.08 -9.69
CA CYS A 226 13.94 3.60 -9.70
C CYS A 226 14.35 2.90 -8.39
N ALA A 227 13.62 3.12 -7.29
CA ALA A 227 13.96 2.60 -5.97
C ALA A 227 14.18 1.08 -5.88
N PRO A 228 13.37 0.21 -6.54
CA PRO A 228 13.60 -1.24 -6.55
C PRO A 228 14.89 -1.66 -7.28
N TYR A 229 15.46 -0.79 -8.11
CA TYR A 229 16.71 -1.05 -8.83
C TYR A 229 17.92 -0.54 -8.04
N ILE A 230 17.78 0.62 -7.40
CA ILE A 230 18.84 1.25 -6.58
C ILE A 230 19.05 0.46 -5.28
N SER A 231 17.97 0.07 -4.60
CA SER A 231 18.03 -0.55 -3.27
C SER A 231 18.80 -1.86 -3.24
N CYS A 232 18.82 -2.61 -4.33
CA CYS A 232 19.57 -3.86 -4.43
C CYS A 232 21.08 -3.67 -4.33
N SER A 233 21.59 -2.45 -4.53
CA SER A 233 23.03 -2.17 -4.50
C SER A 233 23.53 -1.69 -3.14
N PHE A 234 22.65 -1.21 -2.25
CA PHE A 234 23.07 -0.43 -1.06
C PHE A 234 22.43 -0.83 0.27
N SER A 235 21.45 -1.74 0.31
CA SER A 235 20.76 -2.14 1.55
C SER A 235 20.70 -3.65 1.68
N SER A 236 20.66 -4.15 2.92
CA SER A 236 20.24 -5.53 3.20
C SER A 236 18.87 -5.74 2.56
N THR A 237 18.80 -6.67 1.62
CA THR A 237 17.59 -6.98 0.88
C THR A 237 16.61 -7.71 1.79
N THR A 238 15.44 -7.13 2.03
CA THR A 238 14.36 -7.83 2.74
C THR A 238 13.97 -9.08 1.95
N ARG A 239 14.21 -10.25 2.53
CA ARG A 239 13.90 -11.55 1.93
C ARG A 239 12.45 -11.88 2.21
N CYS A 240 11.64 -11.95 1.16
CA CYS A 240 10.23 -12.28 1.28
C CYS A 240 9.90 -13.60 0.60
N PHE A 241 8.90 -14.29 1.13
CA PHE A 241 8.25 -15.39 0.44
C PHE A 241 7.10 -14.84 -0.39
N LEU A 242 7.12 -15.16 -1.68
CA LEU A 242 6.05 -14.89 -2.64
C LEU A 242 5.80 -16.18 -3.42
N ASP A 243 4.59 -16.74 -3.30
CA ASP A 243 4.16 -18.03 -3.86
C ASP A 243 4.64 -18.27 -5.31
N VAL A 244 4.41 -17.33 -6.24
CA VAL A 244 4.77 -17.49 -7.65
C VAL A 244 6.28 -17.55 -7.90
N ALA A 245 7.09 -16.98 -7.01
CA ALA A 245 8.55 -16.94 -7.17
C ALA A 245 9.26 -18.00 -6.31
N CYS A 246 8.72 -18.33 -5.14
CA CYS A 246 9.34 -19.20 -4.14
C CYS A 246 8.79 -20.63 -4.14
N VAL A 247 7.78 -20.93 -4.95
CA VAL A 247 7.32 -22.29 -5.27
C VAL A 247 7.54 -22.52 -6.76
N ASN A 248 8.13 -23.65 -7.13
CA ASN A 248 8.44 -23.93 -8.53
C ASN A 248 7.14 -24.24 -9.28
N GLN A 249 6.62 -23.25 -10.00
CA GLN A 249 5.34 -23.36 -10.71
C GLN A 249 5.45 -24.14 -12.03
N ALA A 250 6.66 -24.45 -12.51
CA ALA A 250 6.89 -25.13 -13.78
C ALA A 250 7.04 -26.66 -13.63
N ASP A 251 7.46 -27.13 -12.45
CA ASP A 251 7.58 -28.54 -12.08
C ASP A 251 6.43 -28.93 -11.14
N GLU A 252 5.50 -29.76 -11.61
CA GLU A 252 4.29 -30.15 -10.88
C GLU A 252 4.60 -30.82 -9.52
N LEU A 253 5.66 -31.62 -9.42
CA LEU A 253 6.04 -32.29 -8.18
C LEU A 253 6.59 -31.30 -7.16
N GLN A 254 7.44 -30.37 -7.62
CA GLN A 254 7.96 -29.31 -6.75
C GLN A 254 6.87 -28.29 -6.38
N GLN A 255 5.94 -28.02 -7.29
CA GLN A 255 4.78 -27.17 -7.04
C GLN A 255 3.91 -27.77 -5.94
N GLU A 256 3.55 -29.05 -6.06
CA GLU A 256 2.79 -29.78 -5.05
C GLU A 256 3.50 -29.73 -3.70
N ARG A 257 4.80 -30.06 -3.69
CA ARG A 257 5.63 -30.05 -2.48
C ARG A 257 5.68 -28.66 -1.82
N GLY A 258 5.79 -27.60 -2.62
CA GLY A 258 5.78 -26.22 -2.13
C GLY A 258 4.42 -25.80 -1.56
N ILE A 259 3.31 -26.12 -2.25
CA ILE A 259 1.95 -25.77 -1.80
C ILE A 259 1.62 -26.44 -0.46
N TYR A 260 1.83 -27.76 -0.36
CA TYR A 260 1.56 -28.49 0.89
C TYR A 260 2.67 -28.32 1.95
N GLY A 261 3.76 -27.62 1.60
CA GLY A 261 4.82 -27.17 2.49
C GLY A 261 4.65 -25.74 3.04
N ILE A 262 3.58 -25.02 2.66
CA ILE A 262 3.37 -23.60 3.07
C ILE A 262 3.39 -23.40 4.59
N GLY A 263 2.85 -24.34 5.36
CA GLY A 263 2.89 -24.26 6.82
C GLY A 263 4.32 -24.19 7.37
N GLY A 264 5.26 -24.86 6.71
CA GLY A 264 6.68 -24.78 7.05
C GLY A 264 7.29 -23.42 6.72
N PHE A 265 7.03 -22.87 5.53
CA PHE A 265 7.49 -21.51 5.19
C PHE A 265 6.98 -20.46 6.19
N LEU A 266 5.73 -20.60 6.65
CA LEU A 266 5.16 -19.74 7.69
C LEU A 266 5.84 -19.92 9.05
N ALA A 267 6.27 -21.13 9.40
CA ALA A 267 6.98 -21.43 10.64
C ALA A 267 8.36 -20.75 10.69
N VAL A 268 9.07 -20.66 9.57
CA VAL A 268 10.39 -19.99 9.47
C VAL A 268 10.30 -18.51 9.10
N SER A 269 9.09 -17.95 9.03
CA SER A 269 8.84 -16.54 8.70
C SER A 269 8.79 -15.66 9.95
N ARG A 270 9.51 -14.54 9.94
CA ARG A 270 9.50 -13.55 11.06
C ARG A 270 8.22 -12.71 11.10
N GLU A 271 7.67 -12.39 9.93
CA GLU A 271 6.47 -11.59 9.77
C GLU A 271 5.53 -12.25 8.74
N LEU A 272 4.24 -12.36 9.06
CA LEU A 272 3.19 -12.60 8.07
C LEU A 272 2.57 -11.25 7.71
N ARG A 273 2.74 -10.83 6.46
CA ARG A 273 2.14 -9.60 5.94
C ARG A 273 1.01 -9.94 4.99
N VAL A 274 -0.21 -9.67 5.46
CA VAL A 274 -1.45 -9.86 4.72
C VAL A 274 -1.75 -8.61 3.89
N LEU A 275 -1.65 -8.74 2.57
CA LEU A 275 -2.06 -7.71 1.61
C LEU A 275 -3.58 -7.71 1.47
N TRP A 276 -4.24 -7.03 2.40
CA TRP A 276 -5.66 -7.17 2.61
C TRP A 276 -6.48 -6.44 1.54
N SER A 277 -7.54 -7.12 1.10
CA SER A 277 -8.61 -6.62 0.24
C SER A 277 -9.91 -7.42 0.50
N PRO A 278 -11.10 -6.94 0.10
CA PRO A 278 -12.36 -7.62 0.39
C PRO A 278 -12.41 -9.14 0.07
N PRO A 279 -11.90 -9.63 -1.09
CA PRO A 279 -11.98 -11.07 -1.42
C PRO A 279 -10.91 -11.92 -0.70
N TYR A 280 -10.08 -11.35 0.17
CA TYR A 280 -9.03 -12.11 0.85
C TYR A 280 -9.63 -13.15 1.82
N LEU A 281 -10.56 -12.72 2.67
CA LEU A 281 -11.15 -13.57 3.72
C LEU A 281 -12.18 -14.57 3.19
N SER A 282 -12.52 -14.53 1.90
CA SER A 282 -13.40 -15.52 1.27
C SER A 282 -12.67 -16.75 0.76
N ARG A 283 -11.32 -16.76 0.80
CA ARG A 283 -10.48 -17.86 0.29
C ARG A 283 -9.92 -18.70 1.41
N LEU A 284 -10.12 -20.02 1.32
CA LEU A 284 -9.71 -20.97 2.36
C LEU A 284 -8.19 -20.98 2.61
N TRP A 285 -7.38 -21.01 1.54
CA TRP A 285 -5.91 -20.95 1.63
C TRP A 285 -5.39 -19.69 2.35
N CYS A 286 -5.95 -18.51 2.04
CA CYS A 286 -5.55 -17.24 2.66
C CYS A 286 -5.81 -17.21 4.18
N VAL A 287 -6.87 -17.90 4.63
CA VAL A 287 -7.21 -18.00 6.06
C VAL A 287 -6.39 -19.09 6.74
N PHE A 288 -6.13 -20.20 6.04
CA PHE A 288 -5.19 -21.22 6.48
C PHE A 288 -3.80 -20.63 6.77
N GLU A 289 -3.29 -19.73 5.93
CA GLU A 289 -2.00 -19.08 6.15
C GLU A 289 -1.96 -18.30 7.48
N ILE A 290 -3.04 -17.58 7.82
CA ILE A 290 -3.13 -16.86 9.09
C ILE A 290 -3.17 -17.84 10.26
N ALA A 291 -3.97 -18.91 10.15
CA ALA A 291 -4.10 -19.94 11.17
C ALA A 291 -2.78 -20.67 11.42
N ALA A 292 -2.14 -21.14 10.34
CA ALA A 292 -0.85 -21.82 10.36
C ALA A 292 0.23 -20.91 10.95
N PHE A 293 0.31 -19.64 10.54
CA PHE A 293 1.27 -18.69 11.10
C PHE A 293 1.04 -18.46 12.59
N ARG A 294 -0.20 -18.26 13.05
CA ARG A 294 -0.49 -18.05 14.46
C ARG A 294 -0.21 -19.31 15.30
N LYS A 295 -0.39 -20.50 14.73
CA LYS A 295 -0.07 -21.76 15.39
C LYS A 295 1.44 -21.99 15.49
N ALA A 296 2.17 -21.79 14.40
CA ALA A 296 3.61 -22.00 14.33
C ALA A 296 4.41 -20.88 15.02
N ASN A 297 3.92 -19.65 14.92
CA ASN A 297 4.53 -18.43 15.47
C ASN A 297 3.51 -17.62 16.29
N PRO A 298 3.17 -18.05 17.52
CA PRO A 298 2.21 -17.34 18.38
C PRO A 298 2.61 -15.90 18.69
N LEU A 299 3.92 -15.64 18.80
CA LEU A 299 4.50 -14.30 19.03
C LEU A 299 4.95 -13.62 17.73
N GLY A 300 4.78 -14.28 16.58
CA GLY A 300 5.16 -13.75 15.28
C GLY A 300 4.40 -12.48 14.94
N LYS A 301 5.03 -11.60 14.16
CA LYS A 301 4.43 -10.32 13.78
C LYS A 301 3.42 -10.54 12.66
N LEU A 302 2.14 -10.30 12.91
CA LEU A 302 1.08 -10.33 11.91
C LEU A 302 0.72 -8.90 11.51
N VAL A 303 0.98 -8.54 10.25
CA VAL A 303 0.71 -7.20 9.72
C VAL A 303 -0.40 -7.29 8.70
N PHE A 304 -1.54 -6.66 9.00
CA PHE A 304 -2.60 -6.43 8.01
C PHE A 304 -2.35 -5.10 7.32
N GLN A 305 -1.96 -5.17 6.04
CA GLN A 305 -1.69 -4.01 5.19
C GLN A 305 -2.86 -3.82 4.21
N PRO A 306 -3.76 -2.84 4.45
CA PRO A 306 -4.88 -2.60 3.55
C PRO A 306 -4.40 -1.94 2.26
N LEU A 307 -4.70 -2.55 1.11
CA LEU A 307 -4.18 -2.10 -0.19
C LEU A 307 -4.68 -0.72 -0.65
N PHE A 308 -5.70 -0.17 0.00
CA PHE A 308 -6.26 1.13 -0.36
C PHE A 308 -5.46 2.31 0.19
N ILE A 309 -4.66 2.17 1.26
CA ILE A 309 -4.03 3.32 1.93
C ILE A 309 -3.08 4.05 0.99
N GLU A 310 -2.15 3.34 0.36
CA GLU A 310 -1.17 3.94 -0.54
C GLU A 310 -1.81 4.48 -1.83
N ARG A 311 -2.83 3.78 -2.33
CA ARG A 311 -3.66 4.26 -3.46
C ARG A 311 -4.30 5.60 -3.11
N ASP A 312 -4.95 5.68 -1.96
CA ASP A 312 -5.66 6.87 -1.51
C ASP A 312 -4.67 8.04 -1.28
N ILE A 313 -3.47 7.77 -0.76
CA ILE A 313 -2.39 8.75 -0.63
C ILE A 313 -1.93 9.28 -1.99
N LEU A 314 -1.74 8.39 -2.97
CA LEU A 314 -1.35 8.82 -4.32
C LEU A 314 -2.41 9.72 -4.95
N VAL A 315 -3.70 9.36 -4.81
CA VAL A 315 -4.82 10.19 -5.29
C VAL A 315 -4.82 11.56 -4.59
N VAL A 316 -4.67 11.59 -3.27
CA VAL A 316 -4.58 12.85 -2.50
C VAL A 316 -3.40 13.68 -2.98
N TRP A 317 -2.21 13.08 -3.17
CA TRP A 317 -1.02 13.77 -3.63
C TRP A 317 -1.20 14.40 -5.02
N LEU A 318 -1.80 13.67 -5.97
CA LEU A 318 -2.14 14.20 -7.30
C LEU A 318 -3.18 15.32 -7.23
N CYS A 319 -4.23 15.15 -6.44
CA CYS A 319 -5.24 16.19 -6.21
C CYS A 319 -4.63 17.45 -5.57
N MET A 320 -3.65 17.30 -4.68
CA MET A 320 -2.92 18.43 -4.08
C MET A 320 -2.06 19.18 -5.11
N TYR A 321 -1.42 18.49 -6.07
CA TYR A 321 -0.77 19.15 -7.21
C TYR A 321 -1.76 19.91 -8.09
N LEU A 322 -2.91 19.32 -8.38
CA LEU A 322 -3.96 20.00 -9.17
C LEU A 322 -4.50 21.23 -8.44
N PHE A 323 -4.73 21.11 -7.13
CA PHE A 323 -5.18 22.20 -6.26
C PHE A 323 -4.19 23.36 -6.26
N THR A 324 -2.91 23.09 -6.02
CA THR A 324 -1.85 24.12 -6.02
C THR A 324 -1.61 24.71 -7.40
N SER A 325 -1.76 23.93 -8.48
CA SER A 325 -1.74 24.44 -9.86
C SER A 325 -2.90 25.41 -10.15
N ALA A 326 -4.10 25.09 -9.65
CA ALA A 326 -5.24 25.99 -9.76
C ALA A 326 -5.03 27.28 -8.97
N LEU A 327 -4.45 27.20 -7.76
CA LEU A 327 -4.05 28.37 -6.98
C LEU A 327 -3.05 29.25 -7.76
N LEU A 328 -2.03 28.64 -8.35
CA LEU A 328 -1.05 29.32 -9.20
C LEU A 328 -1.71 30.02 -10.39
N PHE A 329 -2.65 29.36 -11.06
CA PHE A 329 -3.41 29.96 -12.16
C PHE A 329 -4.23 31.17 -11.71
N VAL A 330 -4.90 31.09 -10.56
CA VAL A 330 -5.64 32.23 -9.97
C VAL A 330 -4.69 33.40 -9.68
N ILE A 331 -3.53 33.14 -9.07
CA ILE A 331 -2.50 34.15 -8.82
C ILE A 331 -2.03 34.78 -10.14
N ALA A 332 -1.74 33.96 -11.16
CA ALA A 332 -1.26 34.39 -12.47
C ALA A 332 -2.27 35.25 -13.23
N SER A 333 -3.55 34.93 -13.12
CA SER A 333 -4.63 35.62 -13.83
C SER A 333 -4.81 37.07 -13.39
N GLY A 334 -4.15 37.50 -12.31
CA GLY A 334 -4.16 38.89 -11.87
C GLY A 334 -5.56 39.39 -11.49
N VAL A 335 -6.48 38.48 -11.14
CA VAL A 335 -7.82 38.83 -10.67
C VAL A 335 -7.69 39.49 -9.30
N ARG A 336 -7.43 40.80 -9.32
CA ARG A 336 -7.09 41.63 -8.16
C ARG A 336 -8.31 42.30 -7.51
N ASP A 337 -9.43 42.42 -8.24
CA ASP A 337 -10.62 43.14 -7.78
C ASP A 337 -11.88 42.24 -7.78
N GLY A 338 -12.45 41.98 -6.60
CA GLY A 338 -13.78 41.37 -6.39
C GLY A 338 -13.82 40.06 -5.58
N ASN A 339 -15.04 39.59 -5.28
CA ASN A 339 -15.28 38.27 -4.64
C ASN A 339 -15.18 37.08 -5.62
N THR A 340 -15.21 37.36 -6.93
CA THR A 340 -15.13 36.38 -8.02
C THR A 340 -13.92 35.42 -7.95
N PRO A 341 -12.68 35.86 -7.67
CA PRO A 341 -11.53 34.94 -7.58
C PRO A 341 -11.63 33.97 -6.41
N PHE A 342 -12.19 34.40 -5.28
CA PHE A 342 -12.35 33.54 -4.11
C PHE A 342 -13.40 32.46 -4.37
N ALA A 343 -14.54 32.82 -4.95
CA ALA A 343 -15.58 31.86 -5.33
C ALA A 343 -15.08 30.87 -6.38
N PHE A 344 -14.37 31.34 -7.41
CA PHE A 344 -13.80 30.50 -8.46
C PHE A 344 -12.72 29.54 -7.91
N PHE A 345 -11.81 30.05 -7.08
CA PHE A 345 -10.81 29.24 -6.37
C PHE A 345 -11.50 28.17 -5.53
N PHE A 346 -12.45 28.56 -4.68
CA PHE A 346 -13.19 27.64 -3.82
C PHE A 346 -13.92 26.55 -4.62
N SER A 347 -14.54 26.91 -5.76
CA SER A 347 -15.17 25.95 -6.66
C SER A 347 -14.18 24.95 -7.24
N ILE A 348 -13.01 25.40 -7.72
CA ILE A 348 -11.98 24.48 -8.24
C ILE A 348 -11.44 23.58 -7.13
N CYS A 349 -11.22 24.12 -5.93
CA CYS A 349 -10.76 23.37 -4.78
C CYS A 349 -11.75 22.27 -4.40
N CYS A 350 -13.04 22.61 -4.35
CA CYS A 350 -14.09 21.64 -4.05
C CYS A 350 -14.17 20.58 -5.13
N LEU A 351 -14.17 20.97 -6.41
CA LEU A 351 -14.22 20.00 -7.53
C LEU A 351 -12.98 19.09 -7.56
N GLY A 352 -11.78 19.64 -7.35
CA GLY A 352 -10.53 18.89 -7.40
C GLY A 352 -10.37 17.88 -6.26
N MET A 353 -10.97 18.16 -5.09
CA MET A 353 -10.91 17.27 -3.92
C MET A 353 -12.02 16.21 -3.89
N LEU A 354 -13.09 16.36 -4.69
CA LEU A 354 -14.18 15.36 -4.74
C LEU A 354 -13.69 13.93 -5.04
N PRO A 355 -12.83 13.69 -6.06
CA PRO A 355 -12.31 12.35 -6.33
C PRO A 355 -11.51 11.78 -5.16
N ALA A 356 -10.69 12.61 -4.51
CA ALA A 356 -9.90 12.20 -3.35
C ALA A 356 -10.78 11.81 -2.17
N VAL A 357 -11.75 12.67 -1.78
CA VAL A 357 -12.68 12.36 -0.69
C VAL A 357 -13.46 11.08 -1.01
N HIS A 358 -13.97 10.94 -2.23
CA HIS A 358 -14.75 9.77 -2.61
C HIS A 358 -13.93 8.48 -2.55
N CYS A 359 -12.69 8.51 -3.06
CA CYS A 359 -11.78 7.39 -3.04
C CYS A 359 -11.43 6.97 -1.61
N VAL A 360 -11.08 7.93 -0.75
CA VAL A 360 -10.72 7.69 0.66
C VAL A 360 -11.91 7.17 1.46
N ARG A 361 -13.12 7.73 1.25
CA ARG A 361 -14.36 7.20 1.84
C ARG A 361 -14.59 5.75 1.42
N LYS A 362 -14.36 5.42 0.15
CA LYS A 362 -14.47 4.04 -0.35
C LYS A 362 -13.47 3.12 0.33
N GLY A 363 -12.20 3.51 0.45
CA GLY A 363 -11.18 2.75 1.19
C GLY A 363 -11.59 2.49 2.64
N TYR A 364 -12.13 3.49 3.34
CA TYR A 364 -12.64 3.28 4.70
C TYR A 364 -13.87 2.38 4.80
N ARG A 365 -14.73 2.35 3.77
CA ARG A 365 -15.82 1.35 3.70
C ARG A 365 -15.27 -0.07 3.56
N GLU A 366 -14.26 -0.26 2.72
CA GLU A 366 -13.56 -1.55 2.58
C GLU A 366 -12.96 -1.96 3.95
N GLN A 367 -12.36 -1.02 4.71
CA GLN A 367 -11.91 -1.30 6.08
C GLN A 367 -13.05 -1.71 7.03
N GLU A 368 -14.23 -1.09 6.96
CA GLU A 368 -15.38 -1.49 7.79
C GLU A 368 -15.89 -2.89 7.44
N GLN A 369 -15.88 -3.25 6.15
CA GLN A 369 -16.28 -4.58 5.68
C GLN A 369 -15.44 -5.68 6.32
N ILE A 370 -14.16 -5.46 6.61
CA ILE A 370 -13.29 -6.43 7.32
C ILE A 370 -13.87 -6.82 8.66
N SER A 371 -14.26 -5.81 9.44
CA SER A 371 -14.81 -6.05 10.77
C SER A 371 -16.08 -6.89 10.67
N GLN A 372 -16.90 -6.65 9.65
CA GLN A 372 -18.10 -7.43 9.39
C GLN A 372 -17.76 -8.85 8.94
N SER A 373 -16.90 -9.02 7.92
CA SER A 373 -16.48 -10.32 7.41
C SER A 373 -15.82 -11.20 8.48
N LEU A 374 -15.05 -10.61 9.40
CA LEU A 374 -14.49 -11.34 10.53
C LEU A 374 -15.54 -11.71 11.59
N SER A 375 -16.61 -10.92 11.74
CA SER A 375 -17.70 -11.23 12.68
C SER A 375 -18.58 -12.37 12.18
N GLU A 376 -18.82 -12.39 10.86
CA GLU A 376 -19.66 -13.37 10.17
C GLU A 376 -18.84 -14.55 9.62
N PHE A 377 -17.54 -14.60 9.91
CA PHE A 377 -16.59 -15.55 9.35
C PHE A 377 -17.03 -17.00 9.60
N ASP A 378 -17.06 -17.84 8.57
CA ASP A 378 -17.26 -19.28 8.70
C ASP A 378 -16.33 -20.03 7.74
N VAL A 379 -15.42 -20.83 8.31
CA VAL A 379 -14.44 -21.62 7.55
C VAL A 379 -15.10 -22.58 6.55
N SER A 380 -16.27 -23.13 6.88
CA SER A 380 -16.95 -24.12 6.04
C SER A 380 -17.51 -23.52 4.75
N ALA A 381 -17.84 -22.22 4.79
CA ALA A 381 -18.39 -21.44 3.68
C ALA A 381 -17.33 -20.83 2.76
N LEU A 382 -16.04 -21.00 3.06
CA LEU A 382 -14.96 -20.43 2.26
C LEU A 382 -14.81 -21.13 0.91
N GLN A 383 -14.40 -20.33 -0.08
CA GLN A 383 -14.11 -20.81 -1.43
C GLN A 383 -12.78 -21.58 -1.43
N CYS A 384 -12.81 -22.77 -2.02
CA CYS A 384 -11.65 -23.59 -2.30
C CYS A 384 -11.78 -24.15 -3.72
N PHE A 385 -10.68 -24.18 -4.48
CA PHE A 385 -10.70 -24.67 -5.86
C PHE A 385 -10.74 -26.21 -5.92
N SER A 386 -10.13 -26.87 -4.93
CA SER A 386 -10.01 -28.32 -4.85
C SER A 386 -10.66 -28.85 -3.58
N ASP A 387 -11.47 -29.90 -3.70
CA ASP A 387 -12.04 -30.61 -2.55
C ASP A 387 -10.96 -31.31 -1.72
N PHE A 388 -9.87 -31.76 -2.35
CA PHE A 388 -8.72 -32.29 -1.64
C PHE A 388 -8.09 -31.22 -0.74
N ASP A 389 -7.84 -30.03 -1.27
CA ASP A 389 -7.30 -28.90 -0.48
C ASP A 389 -8.22 -28.53 0.66
N LYS A 390 -9.54 -28.55 0.43
CA LYS A 390 -10.54 -28.28 1.46
C LYS A 390 -10.42 -29.30 2.60
N ARG A 391 -10.37 -30.59 2.28
CA ARG A 391 -10.17 -31.65 3.28
C ARG A 391 -8.83 -31.51 3.99
N PHE A 392 -7.75 -31.25 3.26
CA PHE A 392 -6.42 -31.08 3.82
C PHE A 392 -6.38 -29.94 4.85
N ILE A 393 -6.88 -28.77 4.47
CA ILE A 393 -6.92 -27.58 5.34
C ILE A 393 -7.84 -27.81 6.53
N HIS A 394 -9.03 -28.38 6.32
CA HIS A 394 -9.97 -28.66 7.42
C HIS A 394 -9.35 -29.62 8.43
N SER A 395 -8.68 -30.68 7.98
CA SER A 395 -7.97 -31.63 8.86
C SER A 395 -6.87 -30.94 9.67
N ALA A 396 -6.07 -30.09 9.04
CA ALA A 396 -5.03 -29.32 9.73
C ALA A 396 -5.63 -28.35 10.77
N VAL A 397 -6.69 -27.63 10.42
CA VAL A 397 -7.39 -26.71 11.33
C VAL A 397 -7.98 -27.47 12.53
N MET A 398 -8.65 -28.60 12.31
CA MET A 398 -9.17 -29.44 13.39
C MET A 398 -8.04 -29.95 14.30
N GLN A 399 -6.90 -30.35 13.73
CA GLN A 399 -5.74 -30.77 14.51
C GLN A 399 -5.16 -29.64 15.37
N TRP A 400 -5.13 -28.41 14.86
CA TRP A 400 -4.52 -27.27 15.56
C TRP A 400 -5.41 -26.58 16.58
N TYR A 401 -6.72 -26.53 16.30
CA TYR A 401 -7.71 -25.77 17.06
C TYR A 401 -8.77 -26.65 17.74
N GLY A 402 -8.76 -27.97 17.52
CA GLY A 402 -9.71 -28.94 18.08
C GLY A 402 -10.88 -29.22 17.14
N SER A 403 -11.51 -28.18 16.61
CA SER A 403 -12.65 -28.28 15.71
C SER A 403 -12.76 -27.06 14.78
N LEU A 404 -13.57 -27.17 13.71
CA LEU A 404 -13.87 -26.05 12.82
C LEU A 404 -14.64 -24.94 13.55
N ASP A 405 -15.49 -25.30 14.52
CA ASP A 405 -16.26 -24.35 15.32
C ASP A 405 -15.36 -23.56 16.29
N GLU A 406 -14.42 -24.23 16.96
CA GLU A 406 -13.43 -23.56 17.81
C GLU A 406 -12.53 -22.63 16.99
N PHE A 407 -12.16 -23.02 15.77
CA PHE A 407 -11.45 -22.15 14.86
C PHE A 407 -12.28 -20.93 14.45
N ASN A 408 -13.57 -21.11 14.12
CA ASN A 408 -14.48 -20.00 13.85
C ASN A 408 -14.59 -19.05 15.04
N VAL A 409 -14.67 -19.56 16.27
CA VAL A 409 -14.66 -18.76 17.51
C VAL A 409 -13.34 -17.99 17.66
N PHE A 410 -12.20 -18.63 17.40
CA PHE A 410 -10.89 -17.99 17.41
C PHE A 410 -10.79 -16.83 16.41
N VAL A 411 -11.27 -17.04 15.17
CA VAL A 411 -11.25 -16.01 14.12
C VAL A 411 -12.16 -14.83 14.48
N ARG A 412 -13.40 -15.12 14.94
CA ARG A 412 -14.40 -14.10 15.30
C ARG A 412 -14.06 -13.32 16.56
N GLY A 413 -13.24 -13.89 17.46
CA GLY A 413 -12.82 -13.28 18.72
C GLY A 413 -11.36 -12.80 18.69
N PRO A 414 -10.41 -13.56 19.27
CA PRO A 414 -9.02 -13.12 19.44
C PRO A 414 -8.35 -12.58 18.17
N LEU A 415 -8.46 -13.30 17.04
CA LEU A 415 -7.81 -12.88 15.80
C LEU A 415 -8.44 -11.58 15.26
N LYS A 416 -9.77 -11.48 15.28
CA LYS A 416 -10.46 -10.24 14.88
C LYS A 416 -10.00 -9.06 15.72
N GLU A 417 -9.89 -9.22 17.03
CA GLU A 417 -9.42 -8.14 17.91
C GLU A 417 -8.00 -7.71 17.56
N GLU A 418 -7.10 -8.67 17.34
CA GLU A 418 -5.73 -8.40 16.90
C GLU A 418 -5.66 -7.67 15.55
N ILE A 419 -6.43 -8.13 14.56
CA ILE A 419 -6.50 -7.51 13.23
C ILE A 419 -7.04 -6.09 13.37
N LEU A 420 -8.14 -5.90 14.09
CA LEU A 420 -8.74 -4.58 14.28
C LEU A 420 -7.81 -3.65 15.07
N GLN A 421 -7.07 -4.15 16.06
CA GLN A 421 -6.04 -3.36 16.75
C GLN A 421 -4.94 -2.92 15.78
N THR A 422 -4.41 -3.85 14.98
CA THR A 422 -3.40 -3.56 13.96
C THR A 422 -3.92 -2.53 12.96
N MET A 423 -5.16 -2.66 12.49
CA MET A 423 -5.78 -1.73 11.55
C MET A 423 -6.16 -0.36 12.16
N LEU A 424 -6.49 -0.31 13.45
CA LEU A 424 -6.73 0.94 14.18
C LEU A 424 -5.41 1.71 14.39
N LEU A 425 -4.31 0.97 14.52
CA LEU A 425 -2.94 1.50 14.50
C LEU A 425 -2.49 1.88 13.09
N SER A 426 -2.95 1.19 12.04
CA SER A 426 -2.80 1.54 10.61
C SER A 426 -3.60 2.78 10.21
N ARG A 427 -3.51 3.83 11.02
CA ARG A 427 -3.76 5.20 10.56
C ARG A 427 -2.80 5.48 9.41
N VAL A 428 -3.20 6.36 8.51
CA VAL A 428 -2.32 6.88 7.45
C VAL A 428 -0.96 7.22 8.08
N PRO A 429 0.11 6.50 7.71
CA PRO A 429 1.41 6.72 8.30
C PRO A 429 1.86 8.16 8.11
N PHE A 430 2.46 8.77 9.13
CA PHE A 430 2.80 10.19 9.08
C PHE A 430 3.76 10.54 7.94
N HIS A 431 4.69 9.64 7.60
CA HIS A 431 5.59 9.83 6.46
C HIS A 431 4.85 9.93 5.11
N LEU A 432 3.73 9.22 4.94
CA LEU A 432 2.88 9.36 3.75
C LEU A 432 2.11 10.68 3.75
N ILE A 433 1.76 11.22 4.92
CA ILE A 433 1.20 12.57 5.04
C ILE A 433 2.23 13.61 4.60
N ILE A 434 3.48 13.50 5.07
CA ILE A 434 4.59 14.39 4.65
C ILE A 434 4.76 14.34 3.13
N LEU A 435 4.76 13.16 2.53
CA LEU A 435 4.82 13.02 1.07
C LEU A 435 3.63 13.71 0.39
N ALA A 436 2.40 13.52 0.89
CA ALA A 436 1.20 14.17 0.37
C ALA A 436 1.22 15.71 0.49
N MET A 437 1.98 16.26 1.44
CA MET A 437 2.16 17.71 1.64
C MET A 437 3.17 18.35 0.68
N SER A 438 4.05 17.55 0.07
CA SER A 438 5.11 18.06 -0.82
C SER A 438 4.68 19.07 -1.90
N PRO A 439 3.48 19.02 -2.51
CA PRO A 439 3.05 20.04 -3.47
C PRO A 439 2.88 21.43 -2.82
N ALA A 440 2.30 21.47 -1.62
CA ALA A 440 2.11 22.71 -0.88
C ALA A 440 3.45 23.32 -0.47
N VAL A 441 4.36 22.49 0.08
CA VAL A 441 5.72 22.92 0.46
C VAL A 441 6.49 23.42 -0.77
N GLY A 442 6.39 22.71 -1.90
CA GLY A 442 7.05 23.07 -3.15
C GLY A 442 6.63 24.46 -3.65
N LEU A 443 5.34 24.75 -3.61
CA LEU A 443 4.81 26.08 -3.93
C LEU A 443 5.36 27.16 -2.98
N GLN A 444 5.48 26.88 -1.69
CA GLN A 444 6.05 27.85 -0.75
C GLN A 444 7.53 28.13 -1.03
N PHE A 445 8.28 27.11 -1.46
CA PHE A 445 9.68 27.26 -1.87
C PHE A 445 9.82 28.03 -3.19
N ASP A 446 8.89 27.89 -4.14
CA ASP A 446 8.88 28.71 -5.35
C ASP A 446 8.72 30.20 -5.01
N VAL A 447 7.81 30.53 -4.06
CA VAL A 447 7.65 31.92 -3.60
C VAL A 447 8.88 32.41 -2.86
N LEU A 448 9.45 31.60 -1.96
CA LEU A 448 10.67 31.96 -1.23
C LEU A 448 11.83 32.24 -2.19
N ALA A 449 12.00 31.42 -3.22
CA ALA A 449 13.03 31.63 -4.23
C ALA A 449 12.78 32.93 -5.02
N GLY A 450 11.53 33.29 -5.32
CA GLY A 450 11.17 34.59 -5.91
C GLY A 450 11.55 35.78 -5.02
N ILE A 451 11.26 35.71 -3.71
CA ILE A 451 11.65 36.73 -2.72
C ILE A 451 13.18 36.92 -2.69
N LEU A 452 13.93 35.81 -2.70
CA LEU A 452 15.39 35.85 -2.70
C LEU A 452 15.95 36.44 -4.00
N THR A 453 15.43 36.05 -5.17
CA THR A 453 15.84 36.57 -6.48
C THR A 453 15.59 38.07 -6.61
N ALA A 454 14.50 38.56 -6.00
CA ALA A 454 14.16 39.98 -5.91
C ALA A 454 15.08 40.79 -4.97
N GLY A 455 15.97 40.14 -4.21
CA GLY A 455 16.93 40.79 -3.32
C GLY A 455 16.28 41.44 -2.10
N LEU A 456 15.14 40.92 -1.64
CA LEU A 456 14.44 41.48 -0.48
C LEU A 456 15.18 41.19 0.83
N SER A 457 15.02 42.07 1.80
CA SER A 457 15.72 41.99 3.09
C SER A 457 15.33 40.73 3.90
N PHE A 458 16.14 40.42 4.91
CA PHE A 458 15.87 39.31 5.86
C PHE A 458 14.49 39.39 6.49
N ASP A 459 13.97 40.59 6.72
CA ASP A 459 12.64 40.76 7.29
C ASP A 459 11.55 40.12 6.40
N TYR A 460 11.67 40.20 5.06
CA TYR A 460 10.70 39.58 4.16
C TYR A 460 10.84 38.06 4.08
N TRP A 461 12.04 37.56 3.76
CA TRP A 461 12.22 36.12 3.59
C TRP A 461 12.21 35.35 4.91
N GLY A 462 12.64 35.98 6.01
CA GLY A 462 12.56 35.43 7.36
C GLY A 462 11.11 35.31 7.84
N ARG A 463 10.27 36.33 7.62
CA ARG A 463 8.82 36.22 7.86
C ARG A 463 8.22 35.09 7.02
N TRP A 464 8.57 34.98 5.74
CA TRP A 464 8.04 33.93 4.88
C TRP A 464 8.43 32.53 5.37
N LEU A 465 9.71 32.34 5.69
CA LEU A 465 10.25 31.06 6.14
C LEU A 465 9.69 30.62 7.50
N PHE A 466 9.78 31.48 8.52
CA PHE A 466 9.41 31.11 9.88
C PHE A 466 7.91 31.29 10.15
N GLY A 467 7.27 32.23 9.47
CA GLY A 467 5.85 32.51 9.58
C GLY A 467 5.03 31.62 8.65
N GLN A 468 5.17 31.81 7.33
CA GLN A 468 4.27 31.16 6.37
C GLN A 468 4.57 29.68 6.16
N ILE A 469 5.82 29.31 5.84
CA ILE A 469 6.17 27.91 5.55
C ILE A 469 5.83 27.03 6.76
N LEU A 470 6.36 27.37 7.94
CA LEU A 470 6.12 26.58 9.15
C LEU A 470 4.63 26.50 9.52
N THR A 471 3.90 27.62 9.52
CA THR A 471 2.48 27.63 9.89
C THR A 471 1.62 26.90 8.88
N ILE A 472 1.76 27.22 7.59
CA ILE A 472 0.94 26.65 6.52
C ILE A 472 1.18 25.15 6.45
N ASP A 473 2.44 24.69 6.48
CA ASP A 473 2.72 23.26 6.38
C ASP A 473 2.16 22.49 7.59
N MET A 474 2.29 23.02 8.80
CA MET A 474 1.68 22.40 9.99
C MET A 474 0.15 22.38 9.92
N LEU A 475 -0.47 23.44 9.42
CA LEU A 475 -1.91 23.48 9.22
C LEU A 475 -2.34 22.51 8.11
N THR A 476 -1.63 22.44 6.99
CA THR A 476 -1.89 21.48 5.91
C THR A 476 -1.78 20.04 6.43
N ALA A 477 -0.82 19.74 7.31
CA ALA A 477 -0.73 18.43 7.95
C ALA A 477 -1.95 18.13 8.85
N CYS A 478 -2.41 19.12 9.62
CA CYS A 478 -3.64 19.02 10.42
C CYS A 478 -4.89 18.84 9.54
N GLU A 479 -4.96 19.58 8.44
CA GLU A 479 -6.04 19.54 7.46
C GLU A 479 -6.10 18.18 6.79
N LEU A 480 -4.99 17.62 6.31
CA LEU A 480 -4.96 16.27 5.75
C LEU A 480 -5.43 15.23 6.77
N LYS A 481 -5.06 15.37 8.04
CA LYS A 481 -5.63 14.51 9.09
C LYS A 481 -7.12 14.68 9.28
N CYS A 482 -7.61 15.93 9.30
CA CYS A 482 -9.04 16.23 9.37
C CYS A 482 -9.77 15.63 8.16
N PHE A 483 -9.20 15.73 6.96
CA PHE A 483 -9.69 15.14 5.72
C PHE A 483 -9.84 13.62 5.83
N PHE A 484 -8.80 12.90 6.27
CA PHE A 484 -8.89 11.45 6.48
C PHE A 484 -9.89 11.09 7.59
N TRP A 485 -9.93 11.88 8.67
CA TRP A 485 -10.86 11.66 9.77
C TRP A 485 -12.33 11.85 9.35
N LEU A 486 -12.65 12.95 8.65
CA LEU A 486 -13.98 13.21 8.10
C LEU A 486 -14.38 12.12 7.10
N SER A 487 -13.47 11.76 6.18
CA SER A 487 -13.71 10.70 5.21
C SER A 487 -14.01 9.36 5.89
N LYS A 488 -13.28 9.02 6.96
CA LYS A 488 -13.58 7.85 7.78
C LYS A 488 -14.92 7.95 8.49
N ARG A 489 -15.19 9.09 9.15
CA ARG A 489 -16.42 9.33 9.93
C ARG A 489 -17.69 9.20 9.07
N PHE A 490 -17.58 9.58 7.80
CA PHE A 490 -18.64 9.52 6.81
C PHE A 490 -18.39 8.42 5.75
N ALA A 491 -17.62 7.38 6.06
CA ALA A 491 -17.35 6.30 5.10
C ALA A 491 -18.64 5.55 4.74
N LYS A 492 -19.36 5.02 5.75
CA LYS A 492 -20.63 4.31 5.56
C LYS A 492 -21.66 5.20 4.85
N PRO A 493 -22.27 4.74 3.74
CA PRO A 493 -23.31 5.50 3.06
C PRO A 493 -24.56 5.51 3.96
N ARG A 494 -25.12 6.70 4.20
CA ARG A 494 -26.37 6.82 4.98
C ARG A 494 -27.62 6.48 4.17
N PHE A 495 -27.48 6.47 2.85
CA PHE A 495 -28.58 6.29 1.90
C PHE A 495 -28.23 5.14 0.96
N SER A 496 -29.23 4.35 0.54
CA SER A 496 -29.06 3.22 -0.38
C SER A 496 -28.82 3.65 -1.83
N HIS A 497 -29.27 4.85 -2.22
CA HIS A 497 -29.17 5.32 -3.60
C HIS A 497 -27.75 5.81 -3.94
N PRO A 498 -27.11 5.36 -5.04
CA PRO A 498 -25.74 5.75 -5.41
C PRO A 498 -25.51 7.26 -5.51
N GLY A 499 -26.47 8.00 -6.08
CA GLY A 499 -26.39 9.47 -6.18
C GLY A 499 -26.32 10.18 -4.82
N MET A 500 -26.92 9.60 -3.77
CA MET A 500 -26.88 10.18 -2.42
C MET A 500 -25.54 9.93 -1.73
N ASP A 501 -24.82 8.85 -2.09
CA ASP A 501 -23.44 8.63 -1.63
C ASP A 501 -22.50 9.72 -2.16
N PHE A 502 -22.73 10.19 -3.40
CA PHE A 502 -22.03 11.35 -3.93
C PHE A 502 -22.39 12.63 -3.16
N GLY A 503 -23.67 12.84 -2.83
CA GLY A 503 -24.10 13.94 -1.95
C GLY A 503 -23.38 13.97 -0.59
N GLN A 504 -23.17 12.80 0.03
CA GLN A 504 -22.38 12.68 1.26
C GLN A 504 -20.89 13.05 1.04
N THR A 505 -20.34 12.77 -0.15
CA THR A 505 -18.98 13.19 -0.52
C THR A 505 -18.89 14.71 -0.62
N ILE A 506 -19.86 15.34 -1.29
CA ILE A 506 -19.95 16.81 -1.40
C ILE A 506 -20.03 17.44 0.00
N LEU A 507 -20.86 16.89 0.89
CA LEU A 507 -20.95 17.39 2.27
C LEU A 507 -19.59 17.32 2.98
N VAL A 508 -18.85 16.21 2.84
CA VAL A 508 -17.52 16.08 3.44
C VAL A 508 -16.54 17.09 2.85
N VAL A 509 -16.58 17.32 1.53
CA VAL A 509 -15.76 18.37 0.89
C VAL A 509 -16.10 19.75 1.43
N ILE A 510 -17.38 20.10 1.58
CA ILE A 510 -17.81 21.39 2.13
C ILE A 510 -17.31 21.54 3.57
N LEU A 511 -17.51 20.52 4.41
CA LEU A 511 -17.02 20.54 5.80
C LEU A 511 -15.49 20.70 5.86
N PHE A 512 -14.77 19.98 5.00
CA PHE A 512 -13.32 20.11 4.87
C PHE A 512 -12.90 21.51 4.40
N ALA A 513 -13.59 22.08 3.42
CA ALA A 513 -13.32 23.42 2.92
C ALA A 513 -13.57 24.50 3.99
N CYS A 514 -14.56 24.31 4.88
CA CYS A 514 -14.73 25.16 6.06
C CYS A 514 -13.54 25.06 7.03
N CYS A 515 -12.88 23.90 7.12
CA CYS A 515 -11.65 23.76 7.90
C CYS A 515 -10.45 24.53 7.33
N LEU A 516 -10.51 25.01 6.08
CA LEU A 516 -9.47 25.85 5.46
C LEU A 516 -9.61 27.34 5.82
N LEU A 517 -10.73 27.77 6.42
CA LEU A 517 -10.94 29.17 6.81
C LEU A 517 -9.88 29.74 7.77
N PRO A 518 -9.33 28.98 8.74
CA PRO A 518 -8.21 29.43 9.55
C PRO A 518 -6.98 29.84 8.72
N LEU A 519 -6.73 29.20 7.57
CA LEU A 519 -5.61 29.54 6.68
C LEU A 519 -5.74 30.98 6.14
N ALA A 520 -6.98 31.42 5.84
CA ALA A 520 -7.25 32.80 5.46
C ALA A 520 -7.04 33.78 6.63
N ALA A 521 -7.26 33.35 7.88
CA ALA A 521 -6.93 34.15 9.06
C ALA A 521 -5.41 34.28 9.27
N VAL A 522 -4.65 33.20 9.05
CA VAL A 522 -3.18 33.23 9.06
C VAL A 522 -2.64 34.22 8.03
N GLY A 523 -3.16 34.17 6.79
CA GLY A 523 -2.77 35.11 5.74
C GLY A 523 -3.04 36.58 6.09
N ARG A 524 -4.06 36.86 6.91
CA ARG A 524 -4.34 38.21 7.43
C ARG A 524 -3.40 38.60 8.57
N ALA A 525 -3.17 37.70 9.54
CA ALA A 525 -2.25 37.96 10.65
C ALA A 525 -0.82 38.22 10.17
N TYR A 526 -0.41 37.56 9.08
CA TYR A 526 0.89 37.79 8.46
C TYR A 526 1.06 39.22 7.90
N ARG A 527 -0.04 39.94 7.62
CA ARG A 527 0.04 41.35 7.20
C ARG A 527 0.46 42.28 8.34
N GLY A 528 0.45 41.86 9.60
CA GLY A 528 0.76 42.74 10.73
C GLY A 528 2.26 42.89 11.00
N SER A 529 2.86 41.92 11.71
CA SER A 529 4.27 41.97 12.10
C SER A 529 4.92 40.58 12.16
N LEU A 530 6.25 40.51 12.18
CA LEU A 530 6.99 39.25 12.39
C LEU A 530 6.62 38.58 13.73
N ILE A 531 6.34 39.36 14.77
CA ILE A 531 5.92 38.85 16.08
C ILE A 531 4.54 38.17 15.96
N GLU A 532 3.58 38.82 15.30
CA GLU A 532 2.26 38.22 15.06
C GLU A 532 2.35 36.93 14.24
N ALA A 533 3.15 36.93 13.17
CA ALA A 533 3.39 35.73 12.38
C ALA A 533 3.99 34.59 13.22
N THR A 534 4.95 34.91 14.10
CA THR A 534 5.59 33.94 15.00
C THR A 534 4.58 33.39 16.01
N LEU A 535 3.75 34.23 16.63
CA LEU A 535 2.74 33.81 17.59
C LEU A 535 1.69 32.89 16.95
N VAL A 536 1.24 33.22 15.74
CA VAL A 536 0.32 32.36 14.98
C VAL A 536 0.98 31.03 14.63
N SER A 537 2.27 31.04 14.28
CA SER A 537 3.05 29.81 14.03
C SER A 537 3.11 28.94 15.27
N LEU A 538 3.40 29.52 16.44
CA LEU A 538 3.42 28.80 17.72
C LEU A 538 2.05 28.22 18.09
N ALA A 539 0.97 28.96 17.82
CA ALA A 539 -0.39 28.46 18.01
C ALA A 539 -0.70 27.28 17.07
N ALA A 540 -0.31 27.36 15.79
CA ALA A 540 -0.45 26.26 14.84
C ALA A 540 0.38 25.03 15.25
N CYS A 541 1.61 25.24 15.73
CA CYS A 541 2.44 24.19 16.33
C CYS A 541 1.70 23.51 17.49
N ALA A 542 1.09 24.28 18.39
CA ALA A 542 0.37 23.76 19.54
C ALA A 542 -0.86 22.92 19.11
N VAL A 543 -1.64 23.40 18.13
CA VAL A 543 -2.77 22.66 17.54
C VAL A 543 -2.30 21.37 16.88
N PHE A 544 -1.20 21.43 16.12
CA PHE A 544 -0.58 20.26 15.50
C PHE A 544 -0.15 19.24 16.56
N CYS A 545 0.60 19.66 17.58
CA CYS A 545 1.02 18.81 18.69
C CYS A 545 -0.19 18.18 19.41
N ALA A 546 -1.24 18.95 19.72
CA ALA A 546 -2.44 18.42 20.36
C ALA A 546 -3.16 17.36 19.47
N THR A 547 -3.24 17.63 18.17
CA THR A 547 -3.90 16.74 17.20
C THR A 547 -3.13 15.44 16.99
N PHE A 548 -1.79 15.51 16.97
CA PHE A 548 -0.92 14.36 16.67
C PHE A 548 -0.54 13.55 17.91
N ILE A 549 -0.29 14.21 19.04
CA ILE A 549 0.25 13.58 20.27
C ILE A 549 -0.86 13.21 21.25
N CYS A 550 -1.84 14.10 21.48
CA CYS A 550 -2.80 13.93 22.58
C CYS A 550 -4.02 13.07 22.21
N MET A 551 -4.58 13.21 20.99
CA MET A 551 -5.77 12.45 20.58
C MET A 551 -5.62 10.92 20.61
N PRO A 552 -4.49 10.31 20.20
CA PRO A 552 -4.32 8.87 20.31
C PRO A 552 -4.37 8.37 21.76
N ARG A 553 -3.75 9.11 22.70
CA ARG A 553 -3.65 8.71 24.12
C ARG A 553 -4.99 8.77 24.85
N LEU A 554 -5.81 9.79 24.59
CA LEU A 554 -7.11 9.92 25.24
C LEU A 554 -8.08 8.79 24.86
N LYS A 555 -8.03 8.30 23.61
CA LYS A 555 -8.82 7.14 23.17
C LYS A 555 -8.35 5.81 23.76
N ALA A 556 -7.06 5.69 24.07
CA ALA A 556 -6.53 4.50 24.73
C ALA A 556 -6.97 4.45 26.20
N LEU A 557 -6.95 5.59 26.89
CA LEU A 557 -7.38 5.68 28.29
C LEU A 557 -8.87 5.43 28.48
N GLY A 558 -9.73 5.96 27.59
CA GLY A 558 -11.18 5.77 27.68
C GLY A 558 -11.71 4.38 27.33
N LYS A 559 -10.83 3.44 26.92
CA LYS A 559 -11.18 2.02 26.73
C LYS A 559 -10.70 1.13 27.88
N ALA A 560 -9.87 1.66 28.79
CA ALA A 560 -9.36 0.94 29.94
C ALA A 560 -10.19 1.17 31.22
N SER A 561 -11.19 2.06 31.14
CA SER A 561 -12.26 2.27 32.13
C SER A 561 -13.55 1.65 31.62
#